data_AF-A0A961IHB5-F1
#
_entry.id   AF-A0A961IHB5-F1
#
_cell.length_a   1.000
_cell.length_b   1.000
_cell.length_c   1.000
_cell.angle_alpha   90.00
_cell.angle_beta   90.00
_cell.angle_gamma   90.00
#
_symmetry.space_group_name_H-M   'P 1'
#
loop_
_entity.id
_entity.type
_entity.pdbx_description
1 polymer ?
#
loop_
_entity_poly.entity_id
_entity_poly.type
_entity_poly.pdbx_seq_one_letter_code
_entity_poly.pdbx_strand_id
1 'polypeptide(L)'
;MQSGALYAQTEPDNTAPTTTASADDQSFDVHELPLDLATARWFGVKNFDAKLPGRCARDLYSQDDSFVEIVKFPVVLNRVFQVPPGDGLNEFTLCTRFELSAADLQKPLAIHFPWIGEAWELYVNGTLLRDELVLDENGDLSHRKIFRHLTVPLDYNQLRTGTNTITVRFAGYQAPTTLEDNTNLGFIFGSGYEVDRLIELQNKHQEYIRIILSSVFFFFGVYHLVLFLYRHQEIYNLFFGIFVIAMAVEYVTGSALIQPFFTEMAWIN
;
A
#
# COMPACT_ATOMS: atom_id res chain seq x y z
N MET A 1 28.25 52.42 -66.45
CA MET A 1 29.17 51.34 -66.90
C MET A 1 29.12 50.25 -65.83
N GLN A 2 28.92 49.01 -66.28
CA GLN A 2 28.99 47.66 -65.66
C GLN A 2 29.40 47.59 -64.17
N SER A 3 28.83 46.79 -63.28
CA SER A 3 28.62 45.32 -63.29
C SER A 3 27.96 45.01 -61.92
N GLY A 4 26.95 44.16 -61.71
CA GLY A 4 26.96 42.71 -61.92
C GLY A 4 27.20 41.95 -60.60
N ALA A 5 26.28 41.02 -60.28
CA ALA A 5 26.40 39.90 -59.32
C ALA A 5 26.32 40.23 -57.81
N LEU A 6 25.76 39.41 -56.91
CA LEU A 6 24.90 38.22 -56.93
C LEU A 6 24.51 38.07 -55.44
N TYR A 7 23.27 37.74 -55.12
CA TYR A 7 22.87 37.38 -53.76
C TYR A 7 23.53 36.05 -53.36
N ALA A 8 24.40 36.07 -52.35
CA ALA A 8 24.90 34.87 -51.69
C ALA A 8 23.98 34.57 -50.49
N GLN A 9 23.28 33.44 -50.57
CA GLN A 9 22.59 32.82 -49.44
C GLN A 9 23.64 32.21 -48.51
N THR A 10 23.68 32.65 -47.26
CA THR A 10 24.40 31.97 -46.17
C THR A 10 23.46 30.98 -45.49
N GLU A 11 23.71 29.69 -45.68
CA GLU A 11 23.14 28.60 -44.88
C GLU A 11 23.47 28.77 -43.39
N PRO A 12 22.54 28.53 -42.47
CA PRO A 12 22.86 28.35 -41.06
C PRO A 12 23.32 26.90 -40.80
N ASP A 13 24.55 26.80 -40.29
CA ASP A 13 25.21 25.62 -39.75
C ASP A 13 24.38 24.99 -38.62
N ASN A 14 23.74 23.85 -38.93
CA ASN A 14 23.04 22.99 -37.99
C ASN A 14 24.03 22.03 -37.34
N THR A 15 24.72 22.48 -36.30
CA THR A 15 25.44 21.61 -35.37
C THR A 15 24.76 21.64 -34.00
N ALA A 16 23.71 20.82 -33.87
CA ALA A 16 23.10 20.49 -32.59
C ALA A 16 24.10 19.68 -31.74
N PRO A 17 24.23 19.97 -30.43
CA PRO A 17 25.02 19.14 -29.54
C PRO A 17 24.34 17.78 -29.37
N THR A 18 25.06 16.72 -29.71
CA THR A 18 24.71 15.32 -29.45
C THR A 18 24.57 15.11 -27.95
N THR A 19 23.34 15.14 -27.45
CA THR A 19 22.99 14.64 -26.13
C THR A 19 23.23 13.13 -26.14
N THR A 20 24.37 12.70 -25.63
CA THR A 20 24.58 11.33 -25.14
C THR A 20 23.59 11.08 -24.02
N ALA A 21 22.42 10.56 -24.38
CA ALA A 21 21.50 9.91 -23.46
C ALA A 21 22.26 8.75 -22.81
N SER A 22 22.52 8.90 -21.51
CA SER A 22 23.01 7.85 -20.63
C SER A 22 21.99 6.69 -20.67
N ALA A 23 22.49 5.53 -21.04
CA ALA A 23 21.75 4.29 -21.20
C ALA A 23 21.48 3.62 -19.84
N ASP A 24 20.68 4.26 -18.99
CA ASP A 24 20.25 3.67 -17.69
C ASP A 24 18.80 4.02 -17.32
N ASP A 25 17.94 4.28 -18.32
CA ASP A 25 16.49 4.30 -18.15
C ASP A 25 15.96 2.87 -18.34
N GLN A 26 16.18 2.01 -17.34
CA GLN A 26 15.44 0.75 -17.26
C GLN A 26 14.00 1.09 -16.93
N SER A 27 13.12 0.86 -17.91
CA SER A 27 11.67 0.92 -17.80
C SER A 27 11.19 0.28 -16.50
N PHE A 28 10.76 1.10 -15.55
CA PHE A 28 9.87 0.64 -14.50
C PHE A 28 8.53 0.31 -15.17
N ASP A 29 8.13 -0.95 -15.12
CA ASP A 29 6.85 -1.39 -15.67
C ASP A 29 5.73 -0.50 -15.10
N VAL A 30 4.89 0.05 -15.99
CA VAL A 30 3.68 0.77 -15.59
C VAL A 30 2.75 -0.26 -14.93
N HIS A 31 2.83 -0.37 -13.62
CA HIS A 31 2.00 -1.30 -12.86
C HIS A 31 0.55 -0.80 -12.81
N GLU A 32 -0.39 -1.62 -13.28
CA GLU A 32 -1.81 -1.40 -13.00
C GLU A 32 -2.07 -1.65 -11.51
N LEU A 33 -2.91 -0.81 -10.89
CA LEU A 33 -3.37 -1.00 -9.51
C LEU A 33 -4.10 -2.34 -9.35
N PRO A 34 -3.97 -3.03 -8.21
CA PRO A 34 -3.27 -2.63 -6.98
C PRO A 34 -1.75 -2.78 -7.07
N LEU A 35 -1.03 -1.83 -6.47
CA LEU A 35 0.41 -1.91 -6.32
C LEU A 35 0.78 -2.55 -4.98
N ASP A 36 1.48 -3.69 -5.00
CA ASP A 36 1.99 -4.34 -3.78
C ASP A 36 3.30 -3.69 -3.31
N LEU A 37 3.21 -2.92 -2.23
CA LEU A 37 4.36 -2.25 -1.62
C LEU A 37 5.36 -3.22 -1.01
N ALA A 38 4.99 -4.45 -0.65
CA ALA A 38 5.93 -5.43 -0.11
C ALA A 38 6.93 -5.95 -1.17
N THR A 39 6.57 -5.83 -2.45
CA THR A 39 7.44 -6.17 -3.59
C THR A 39 8.24 -4.98 -4.12
N ALA A 40 7.88 -3.76 -3.69
CA ALA A 40 8.61 -2.55 -4.03
C ALA A 40 10.01 -2.54 -3.41
N ARG A 41 10.91 -1.74 -4.00
CA ARG A 41 12.27 -1.59 -3.50
C ARG A 41 12.30 -0.54 -2.39
N TRP A 42 12.53 -0.98 -1.16
CA TRP A 42 12.59 -0.13 0.02
C TRP A 42 14.03 0.15 0.43
N PHE A 43 14.27 1.37 0.89
CA PHE A 43 15.53 1.80 1.48
C PHE A 43 15.28 2.31 2.90
N GLY A 44 16.20 2.05 3.81
CA GLY A 44 16.09 2.47 5.20
C GLY A 44 17.36 3.14 5.71
N VAL A 45 17.23 4.04 6.68
CA VAL A 45 18.33 4.62 7.44
C VAL A 45 17.97 4.72 8.92
N LYS A 46 18.98 4.68 9.80
CA LYS A 46 18.81 4.98 11.22
C LYS A 46 18.69 6.50 11.41
N ASN A 47 17.76 6.93 12.24
CA ASN A 47 17.30 8.30 12.49
C ASN A 47 16.38 8.89 11.42
N PHE A 48 15.71 9.99 11.76
CA PHE A 48 14.94 10.78 10.82
C PHE A 48 15.84 11.71 9.99
N ASP A 49 15.79 11.55 8.66
CA ASP A 49 16.37 12.51 7.73
C ASP A 49 15.25 13.27 7.01
N ALA A 50 15.08 14.55 7.37
CA ALA A 50 14.08 15.44 6.80
C ALA A 50 14.23 15.68 5.28
N LYS A 51 15.36 15.26 4.68
CA LYS A 51 15.56 15.33 3.22
C LYS A 51 14.97 14.13 2.47
N LEU A 52 14.73 13.00 3.15
CA LEU A 52 14.21 11.76 2.56
C LEU A 52 12.75 11.81 2.11
N PRO A 53 11.81 12.46 2.85
CA PRO A 53 10.40 12.47 2.49
C PRO A 53 10.09 12.80 1.02
N GLY A 54 10.88 13.67 0.39
CA GLY A 54 10.73 14.07 -1.02
C GLY A 54 11.74 13.47 -1.99
N ARG A 55 12.67 12.62 -1.53
CA ARG A 55 13.75 12.08 -2.36
C ARG A 55 14.05 10.64 -1.97
N CYS A 56 13.41 9.69 -2.68
CA CYS A 56 13.66 8.27 -2.50
C CYS A 56 14.61 7.65 -3.59
N ALA A 57 15.85 8.13 -3.81
CA ALA A 57 16.70 7.77 -4.98
C ALA A 57 17.95 6.94 -4.71
N ARG A 58 18.17 5.85 -5.47
CA ARG A 58 19.43 5.06 -5.47
C ARG A 58 20.69 5.92 -5.57
N ASP A 59 20.62 6.97 -6.38
CA ASP A 59 21.72 7.89 -6.69
C ASP A 59 22.06 8.80 -5.50
N LEU A 60 21.11 9.00 -4.58
CA LEU A 60 21.37 9.61 -3.26
C LEU A 60 21.92 8.58 -2.25
N TYR A 61 21.67 7.27 -2.45
CA TYR A 61 22.00 6.19 -1.52
C TYR A 61 23.35 5.52 -1.75
N SER A 62 23.91 5.67 -2.95
CA SER A 62 25.19 5.05 -3.32
C SER A 62 26.40 5.60 -2.55
N GLN A 63 26.27 6.72 -1.82
CA GLN A 63 27.42 7.43 -1.24
C GLN A 63 27.45 7.42 0.30
N ASP A 64 26.45 6.85 0.97
CA ASP A 64 26.35 6.88 2.43
C ASP A 64 26.13 5.47 2.98
N ASP A 65 27.13 4.99 3.74
CA ASP A 65 27.17 3.65 4.34
C ASP A 65 26.09 3.42 5.42
N SER A 66 25.34 4.47 5.81
CA SER A 66 24.25 4.36 6.79
C SER A 66 22.93 3.82 6.22
N PHE A 67 22.82 3.73 4.88
CA PHE A 67 21.61 3.24 4.21
C PHE A 67 21.62 1.72 4.03
N VAL A 68 20.46 1.12 4.23
CA VAL A 68 20.23 -0.32 4.08
C VAL A 68 19.10 -0.54 3.09
N GLU A 69 19.36 -1.31 2.02
CA GLU A 69 18.30 -1.80 1.14
C GLU A 69 17.52 -2.92 1.85
N ILE A 70 16.20 -2.80 1.87
CA ILE A 70 15.32 -3.79 2.46
C ILE A 70 15.00 -4.85 1.40
N VAL A 71 15.70 -5.98 1.50
CA VAL A 71 15.63 -7.05 0.50
C VAL A 71 14.37 -7.91 0.64
N LYS A 72 13.74 -7.94 1.82
CA LYS A 72 12.65 -8.87 2.11
C LYS A 72 11.71 -8.36 3.21
N PHE A 73 10.42 -8.60 3.03
CA PHE A 73 9.40 -8.50 4.07
C PHE A 73 9.20 -9.85 4.81
N PRO A 74 8.87 -9.85 6.10
CA PRO A 74 8.58 -8.69 6.94
C PRO A 74 9.84 -7.91 7.38
N VAL A 75 9.66 -6.63 7.69
CA VAL A 75 10.70 -5.68 8.06
C VAL A 75 10.61 -5.39 9.55
N VAL A 76 11.51 -5.98 10.34
CA VAL A 76 11.67 -5.66 11.76
C VAL A 76 12.89 -4.76 11.92
N LEU A 77 12.67 -3.49 12.21
CA LEU A 77 13.71 -2.45 12.13
C LEU A 77 14.88 -2.72 13.07
N ASN A 78 14.61 -3.15 14.31
CA ASN A 78 15.66 -3.48 15.28
C ASN A 78 16.62 -4.58 14.79
N ARG A 79 16.15 -5.50 13.95
CA ARG A 79 16.99 -6.56 13.34
C ARG A 79 17.75 -6.06 12.13
N VAL A 80 17.10 -5.26 11.28
CA VAL A 80 17.72 -4.68 10.08
C VAL A 80 18.91 -3.80 10.49
N PHE A 81 18.74 -2.98 11.51
CA PHE A 81 19.74 -2.03 12.00
C PHE A 81 20.56 -2.53 13.19
N GLN A 82 20.40 -3.80 13.58
CA GLN A 82 21.17 -4.46 14.65
C GLN A 82 21.23 -3.62 15.95
N VAL A 83 20.09 -3.09 16.39
CA VAL A 83 20.03 -2.20 17.56
C VAL A 83 20.32 -2.98 18.86
N PRO A 84 21.26 -2.51 19.70
CA PRO A 84 21.57 -3.17 20.96
C PRO A 84 20.38 -3.27 21.92
N PRO A 85 20.27 -4.34 22.72
CA PRO A 85 19.26 -4.45 23.77
C PRO A 85 19.41 -3.33 24.81
N GLY A 86 18.27 -2.81 25.27
CA GLY A 86 18.24 -1.72 26.24
C GLY A 86 18.68 -0.36 25.69
N ASP A 87 18.92 -0.25 24.37
CA ASP A 87 19.05 1.04 23.72
C ASP A 87 17.73 1.83 23.85
N GLY A 88 17.85 3.16 23.92
CA GLY A 88 16.73 4.06 24.17
C GLY A 88 15.76 4.16 23.00
N LEU A 89 15.07 5.30 22.92
CA LEU A 89 14.19 5.58 21.78
C LEU A 89 15.03 5.65 20.50
N ASN A 90 14.75 4.76 19.57
CA ASN A 90 15.40 4.70 18.28
C ASN A 90 14.44 5.15 17.18
N GLU A 91 14.94 5.98 16.29
CA GLU A 91 14.21 6.43 15.10
C GLU A 91 14.77 5.75 13.85
N PHE A 92 13.90 5.52 12.88
CA PHE A 92 14.24 4.94 11.58
C PHE A 92 13.42 5.62 10.50
N THR A 93 13.98 5.73 9.31
CA THR A 93 13.25 6.20 8.13
C THR A 93 13.30 5.14 7.05
N LEU A 94 12.14 4.70 6.58
CA LEU A 94 12.00 3.84 5.41
C LEU A 94 11.41 4.66 4.26
N CYS A 95 11.91 4.47 3.04
CA CYS A 95 11.31 5.07 1.86
C CYS A 95 11.22 4.06 0.71
N THR A 96 10.23 4.27 -0.16
CA THR A 96 10.08 3.56 -1.42
C THR A 96 9.55 4.49 -2.51
N ARG A 97 9.64 4.03 -3.75
CA ARG A 97 9.09 4.69 -4.94
C ARG A 97 7.99 3.87 -5.55
N PHE A 98 7.05 4.56 -6.17
CA PHE A 98 6.02 3.95 -6.99
C PHE A 98 5.64 4.86 -8.16
N GLU A 99 5.23 4.25 -9.26
CA GLU A 99 4.79 4.95 -10.46
C GLU A 99 3.27 5.02 -10.50
N LEU A 100 2.73 6.17 -10.93
CA LEU A 100 1.29 6.34 -11.18
C LEU A 100 1.06 6.84 -12.60
N SER A 101 0.10 6.23 -13.30
CA SER A 101 -0.35 6.74 -14.60
C SER A 101 -1.34 7.91 -14.43
N ALA A 102 -1.57 8.66 -15.51
CA ALA A 102 -2.62 9.69 -15.53
C ALA A 102 -4.03 9.10 -15.34
N ALA A 103 -4.24 7.82 -15.69
CA ALA A 103 -5.51 7.15 -15.49
C ALA A 103 -5.77 6.81 -14.01
N ASP A 104 -4.72 6.42 -13.26
CA ASP A 104 -4.83 6.09 -11.84
C ASP A 104 -5.26 7.29 -11.00
N LEU A 105 -4.76 8.48 -11.39
CA LEU A 105 -5.09 9.76 -10.78
C LEU A 105 -6.54 10.21 -11.01
N GLN A 106 -7.32 9.57 -11.89
CA GLN A 106 -8.72 9.94 -12.07
C GLN A 106 -9.62 9.52 -10.91
N LYS A 107 -9.14 8.63 -10.02
CA LYS A 107 -9.91 8.09 -8.89
C LYS A 107 -9.15 8.32 -7.57
N PRO A 108 -9.86 8.50 -6.45
CA PRO A 108 -9.21 8.59 -5.14
C PRO A 108 -8.41 7.33 -4.82
N LEU A 109 -7.15 7.52 -4.46
CA LEU A 109 -6.23 6.45 -4.07
C LEU A 109 -6.05 6.42 -2.55
N ALA A 110 -5.64 5.29 -2.02
CA ALA A 110 -5.29 5.14 -0.62
C ALA A 110 -4.18 4.10 -0.45
N ILE A 111 -3.46 4.22 0.65
CA ILE A 111 -2.50 3.20 1.09
C ILE A 111 -3.17 2.35 2.16
N HIS A 112 -3.12 1.04 1.99
CA HIS A 112 -3.57 0.09 3.01
C HIS A 112 -2.36 -0.54 3.71
N PHE A 113 -2.38 -0.47 5.04
CA PHE A 113 -1.46 -1.18 5.93
C PHE A 113 -2.24 -2.29 6.64
N PRO A 114 -1.94 -3.58 6.39
CA PRO A 114 -2.58 -4.66 7.11
C PRO A 114 -2.18 -4.62 8.59
N TRP A 115 -0.96 -4.16 8.86
CA TRP A 115 -0.43 -3.89 10.20
C TRP A 115 0.64 -2.80 10.16
N ILE A 116 0.55 -1.83 11.06
CA ILE A 116 1.62 -0.85 11.27
C ILE A 116 1.70 -0.44 12.75
N GLY A 117 2.92 -0.40 13.26
CA GLY A 117 3.31 0.05 14.59
C GLY A 117 4.84 0.06 14.69
N GLU A 118 5.46 0.38 15.82
CA GLU A 118 4.99 1.34 16.83
C GLU A 118 5.05 2.77 16.24
N ALA A 119 4.90 3.82 17.06
CA ALA A 119 4.80 5.23 16.68
C ALA A 119 5.47 5.63 15.34
N TRP A 120 4.71 6.27 14.44
CA TRP A 120 5.15 6.49 13.06
C TRP A 120 4.56 7.75 12.44
N GLU A 121 5.24 8.27 11.43
CA GLU A 121 4.76 9.34 10.56
C GLU A 121 4.82 8.87 9.10
N LEU A 122 3.78 9.14 8.32
CA LEU A 122 3.70 8.82 6.91
C LEU A 122 3.77 10.08 6.08
N TYR A 123 4.70 10.10 5.14
CA TYR A 123 4.92 11.16 4.19
C TYR A 123 4.73 10.66 2.76
N VAL A 124 4.14 11.51 1.92
CA VAL A 124 4.00 11.26 0.48
C VAL A 124 4.56 12.46 -0.26
N ASN A 125 5.50 12.21 -1.16
CA ASN A 125 6.19 13.26 -1.94
C ASN A 125 6.71 14.43 -1.08
N GLY A 126 7.16 14.15 0.14
CA GLY A 126 7.71 15.13 1.07
C GLY A 126 6.71 15.75 2.03
N THR A 127 5.42 15.53 1.83
CA THR A 127 4.36 16.14 2.65
C THR A 127 3.88 15.14 3.70
N LEU A 128 3.75 15.60 4.95
CA LEU A 128 3.20 14.81 6.04
C LEU A 128 1.71 14.52 5.77
N LEU A 129 1.37 13.24 5.64
CA LEU A 129 0.01 12.77 5.40
C LEU A 129 -0.67 12.36 6.69
N ARG A 130 0.06 11.68 7.58
CA ARG A 130 -0.46 11.21 8.86
C ARG A 130 0.64 11.09 9.91
N ASP A 131 0.30 11.54 11.11
CA ASP A 131 1.18 11.55 12.27
C ASP A 131 0.55 10.70 13.38
N GLU A 132 1.22 9.63 13.75
CA GLU A 132 0.93 8.79 14.92
C GLU A 132 2.17 8.70 15.83
N LEU A 133 3.11 9.64 15.71
CA LEU A 133 4.30 9.80 16.52
C LEU A 133 4.07 10.90 17.56
N VAL A 134 3.55 10.51 18.73
CA VAL A 134 3.33 11.45 19.83
C VAL A 134 4.38 11.25 20.90
N LEU A 135 5.22 12.27 21.10
CA LEU A 135 6.21 12.31 22.18
C LEU A 135 5.66 13.04 23.41
N ASP A 136 6.13 12.64 24.59
CA ASP A 136 5.85 13.31 25.86
C ASP A 136 6.84 14.47 26.14
N GLU A 137 6.68 15.16 27.27
CA GLU A 137 7.54 16.28 27.67
C GLU A 137 9.02 15.88 27.87
N ASN A 138 9.30 14.60 28.09
CA ASN A 138 10.64 14.05 28.27
C ASN A 138 11.26 13.56 26.94
N GLY A 139 10.52 13.64 25.82
CA GLY A 139 10.94 13.09 24.54
C GLY A 139 10.77 11.57 24.41
N ASP A 140 10.01 10.94 25.30
CA ASP A 140 9.63 9.52 25.23
C ASP A 140 8.32 9.37 24.42
N LEU A 141 8.01 8.18 23.92
CA LEU A 141 6.73 7.88 23.30
C LEU A 141 5.60 8.00 24.33
N SER A 142 4.70 8.97 24.11
CA SER A 142 3.51 9.16 24.94
C SER A 142 2.62 7.91 24.96
N HIS A 143 2.49 7.24 23.80
CA HIS A 143 1.71 6.02 23.68
C HIS A 143 2.16 5.18 22.50
N ARG A 144 2.13 3.86 22.68
CA ARG A 144 2.41 2.88 21.62
C ARG A 144 1.10 2.36 21.09
N LYS A 145 0.77 2.73 19.85
CA LYS A 145 -0.44 2.27 19.16
C LYS A 145 -0.06 1.34 18.03
N ILE A 146 -0.91 0.35 17.84
CA ILE A 146 -0.84 -0.60 16.73
C ILE A 146 -2.13 -0.43 15.94
N PHE A 147 -1.99 -0.25 14.64
CA PHE A 147 -3.12 -0.15 13.73
C PHE A 147 -3.19 -1.41 12.87
N ARG A 148 -4.41 -1.96 12.76
CA ARG A 148 -4.73 -3.12 11.91
C ARG A 148 -5.67 -2.67 10.82
N HIS A 149 -5.44 -3.15 9.59
CA HIS A 149 -6.25 -2.80 8.41
C HIS A 149 -6.44 -1.29 8.26
N LEU A 150 -5.34 -0.53 8.40
CA LEU A 150 -5.36 0.91 8.31
C LEU A 150 -5.36 1.34 6.85
N THR A 151 -6.44 1.95 6.40
CA THR A 151 -6.51 2.60 5.09
C THR A 151 -6.33 4.10 5.27
N VAL A 152 -5.28 4.65 4.67
CA VAL A 152 -4.97 6.09 4.69
C VAL A 152 -5.24 6.66 3.29
N PRO A 153 -6.25 7.53 3.12
CA PRO A 153 -6.51 8.17 1.84
C PRO A 153 -5.34 9.07 1.44
N LEU A 154 -4.95 9.00 0.17
CA LEU A 154 -3.92 9.85 -0.39
C LEU A 154 -4.54 11.18 -0.85
N ASP A 155 -3.91 12.30 -0.49
CA ASP A 155 -4.30 13.62 -0.99
C ASP A 155 -3.92 13.72 -2.47
N TYR A 156 -4.92 13.93 -3.31
CA TYR A 156 -4.77 14.07 -4.76
C TYR A 156 -3.77 15.17 -5.14
N ASN A 157 -3.75 16.28 -4.39
CA ASN A 157 -2.89 17.42 -4.69
C ASN A 157 -1.40 17.12 -4.47
N GLN A 158 -1.10 16.08 -3.70
CA GLN A 158 0.26 15.68 -3.38
C GLN A 158 0.79 14.63 -4.37
N LEU A 159 -0.09 13.99 -5.15
CA LEU A 159 0.27 12.98 -6.13
C LEU A 159 0.55 13.60 -7.50
N ARG A 160 1.42 12.93 -8.28
CA ARG A 160 1.76 13.34 -9.64
C ARG A 160 1.84 12.13 -10.56
N THR A 161 1.68 12.35 -11.86
CA THR A 161 1.93 11.30 -12.86
C THR A 161 3.43 10.98 -12.89
N GLY A 162 3.76 9.70 -13.04
CA GLY A 162 5.12 9.18 -12.94
C GLY A 162 5.52 8.86 -11.49
N THR A 163 6.76 9.16 -11.13
CA THR A 163 7.36 8.72 -9.87
C THR A 163 6.85 9.51 -8.66
N ASN A 164 6.29 8.77 -7.71
CA ASN A 164 5.91 9.23 -6.38
C ASN A 164 6.75 8.52 -5.31
N THR A 165 6.90 9.15 -4.15
CA THR A 165 7.66 8.61 -3.01
C THR A 165 6.76 8.42 -1.80
N ILE A 166 6.92 7.28 -1.13
CA ILE A 166 6.38 7.04 0.20
C ILE A 166 7.56 7.05 1.15
N THR A 167 7.43 7.75 2.27
CA THR A 167 8.41 7.70 3.35
C THR A 167 7.68 7.50 4.66
N VAL A 168 8.17 6.56 5.47
CA VAL A 168 7.64 6.25 6.78
C VAL A 168 8.75 6.44 7.80
N ARG A 169 8.56 7.37 8.71
CA ARG A 169 9.40 7.48 9.90
C ARG A 169 8.79 6.59 10.97
N PHE A 170 9.63 5.80 11.62
CA PHE A 170 9.26 4.98 12.78
C PHE A 170 10.07 5.44 13.97
N ALA A 171 9.48 5.39 15.16
CA ALA A 171 10.18 5.51 16.43
C ALA A 171 9.73 4.42 17.38
N GLY A 172 10.69 3.79 18.06
CA GLY A 172 10.40 2.70 18.99
C GLY A 172 11.61 2.26 19.77
N TYR A 173 11.36 1.32 20.67
CA TYR A 173 12.37 0.81 21.58
C TYR A 173 12.84 -0.58 21.16
N GLN A 174 14.10 -0.89 21.43
CA GLN A 174 14.51 -2.29 21.50
C GLN A 174 14.22 -2.84 22.88
N ALA A 175 13.91 -4.13 22.95
CA ALA A 175 13.66 -4.78 24.22
C ALA A 175 14.90 -4.70 25.15
N PRO A 176 14.71 -4.65 26.47
CA PRO A 176 15.81 -4.54 27.44
C PRO A 176 16.66 -5.80 27.55
N THR A 177 16.26 -6.91 26.91
CA THR A 177 16.98 -8.18 26.95
C THR A 177 17.14 -8.75 25.56
N THR A 178 18.14 -9.62 25.36
CA THR A 178 18.34 -10.35 24.10
C THR A 178 17.33 -11.49 23.90
N LEU A 179 16.49 -11.78 24.89
CA LEU A 179 15.60 -12.95 24.89
C LEU A 179 14.31 -12.69 24.11
N GLU A 180 13.92 -11.43 23.96
CA GLU A 180 12.70 -11.01 23.28
C GLU A 180 13.05 -9.80 22.43
N ASP A 181 12.74 -9.81 21.14
CA ASP A 181 12.88 -8.62 20.28
C ASP A 181 11.56 -7.85 20.27
N ASN A 182 11.61 -6.52 20.19
CA ASN A 182 10.43 -5.75 19.82
C ASN A 182 10.13 -5.95 18.33
N THR A 183 9.30 -6.93 18.02
CA THR A 183 8.88 -7.26 16.65
C THR A 183 7.85 -6.28 16.09
N ASN A 184 7.31 -5.39 16.94
CA ASN A 184 6.26 -4.48 16.52
C ASN A 184 6.74 -3.26 15.76
N LEU A 185 8.05 -2.99 15.73
CA LEU A 185 8.63 -1.81 15.09
C LEU A 185 8.97 -2.06 13.62
N GLY A 186 8.12 -1.58 12.72
CA GLY A 186 8.26 -1.68 11.26
C GLY A 186 7.07 -2.36 10.58
N PHE A 187 7.35 -3.14 9.53
CA PHE A 187 6.35 -3.85 8.72
C PHE A 187 6.33 -5.35 9.07
N ILE A 188 5.44 -5.77 9.97
CA ILE A 188 5.47 -7.12 10.56
C ILE A 188 4.94 -8.22 9.63
N PHE A 189 4.02 -7.89 8.72
CA PHE A 189 3.53 -8.86 7.74
C PHE A 189 4.42 -8.94 6.51
N GLY A 190 4.40 -10.09 5.85
CA GLY A 190 5.14 -10.35 4.62
C GLY A 190 4.50 -9.76 3.37
N SER A 191 3.20 -9.43 3.43
CA SER A 191 2.39 -8.99 2.29
C SER A 191 1.15 -8.21 2.76
N GLY A 192 0.42 -7.63 1.81
CA GLY A 192 -0.85 -6.94 2.02
C GLY A 192 -0.74 -5.43 2.18
N TYR A 193 0.49 -4.89 2.13
CA TYR A 193 0.75 -3.46 2.02
C TYR A 193 0.52 -3.05 0.57
N GLU A 194 -0.46 -2.19 0.31
CA GLU A 194 -0.84 -1.90 -1.07
C GLU A 194 -1.28 -0.45 -1.26
N VAL A 195 -1.04 0.05 -2.47
CA VAL A 195 -1.67 1.28 -2.96
C VAL A 195 -2.73 0.86 -3.97
N ASP A 196 -3.97 1.27 -3.73
CA ASP A 196 -5.09 0.96 -4.61
C ASP A 196 -6.13 2.08 -4.50
N ARG A 197 -7.18 1.97 -5.31
CA ARG A 197 -8.35 2.84 -5.27
C ARG A 197 -9.01 2.71 -3.90
N LEU A 198 -9.33 3.85 -3.30
CA LEU A 198 -9.92 3.93 -1.97
C LEU A 198 -11.19 3.07 -1.86
N ILE A 199 -12.03 3.08 -2.89
CA ILE A 199 -13.28 2.31 -2.90
C ILE A 199 -13.03 0.79 -2.90
N GLU A 200 -12.01 0.32 -3.62
CA GLU A 200 -11.68 -1.11 -3.69
C GLU A 200 -11.13 -1.59 -2.33
N LEU A 201 -10.27 -0.79 -1.71
CA LEU A 201 -9.75 -1.07 -0.35
C LEU A 201 -10.86 -1.11 0.70
N GLN A 202 -11.86 -0.22 0.60
CA GLN A 202 -13.03 -0.24 1.48
C GLN A 202 -13.93 -1.46 1.24
N ASN A 203 -14.10 -1.87 -0.02
CA ASN A 203 -14.92 -3.02 -0.40
C ASN A 203 -14.32 -4.34 0.07
N LYS A 204 -12.98 -4.51 0.04
CA LYS A 204 -12.31 -5.75 0.50
C LYS A 204 -12.74 -6.19 1.90
N HIS A 205 -12.93 -5.26 2.84
CA HIS A 205 -13.39 -5.61 4.19
C HIS A 205 -14.86 -6.05 4.22
N GLN A 206 -15.71 -5.42 3.41
CA GLN A 206 -17.13 -5.78 3.33
C GLN A 206 -17.33 -7.18 2.76
N GLU A 207 -16.49 -7.60 1.82
CA GLU A 207 -16.55 -8.95 1.22
C GLU A 207 -16.39 -10.07 2.26
N TYR A 208 -15.44 -9.94 3.19
CA TYR A 208 -15.26 -10.93 4.25
C TYR A 208 -16.50 -11.06 5.15
N ILE A 209 -17.10 -9.92 5.52
CA ILE A 209 -18.32 -9.91 6.34
C ILE A 209 -19.47 -10.56 5.59
N ARG A 210 -19.63 -10.28 4.29
CA ARG A 210 -20.67 -10.90 3.44
C ARG A 210 -20.53 -12.42 3.38
N ILE A 211 -19.31 -12.94 3.20
CA ILE A 211 -19.06 -14.40 3.17
C ILE A 211 -19.39 -15.05 4.51
N ILE A 212 -18.99 -14.44 5.63
CA ILE A 212 -19.29 -14.96 6.98
C ILE A 212 -20.79 -14.98 7.22
N LEU A 213 -21.49 -13.88 6.94
CA LEU A 213 -22.95 -13.78 7.11
C LEU A 213 -23.68 -14.78 6.21
N SER A 214 -23.27 -14.91 4.94
CA SER A 214 -23.88 -15.88 4.03
C SER A 214 -23.70 -17.31 4.53
N SER A 215 -22.51 -17.67 5.03
CA SER A 215 -22.27 -19.00 5.60
C SER A 215 -23.18 -19.28 6.79
N VAL A 216 -23.33 -18.33 7.71
CA VAL A 216 -24.23 -18.44 8.87
C VAL A 216 -25.68 -18.62 8.40
N PHE A 217 -26.14 -17.79 7.47
CA PHE A 217 -27.50 -17.92 6.91
C PHE A 217 -27.70 -19.27 6.22
N PHE A 218 -26.74 -19.73 5.41
CA PHE A 218 -26.84 -21.01 4.73
C PHE A 218 -27.03 -22.16 5.73
N PHE A 219 -26.19 -22.25 6.77
CA PHE A 219 -26.31 -23.30 7.78
C PHE A 219 -27.61 -23.18 8.59
N PHE A 220 -28.03 -21.98 8.96
CA PHE A 220 -29.31 -21.76 9.65
C PHE A 220 -30.49 -22.18 8.78
N GLY A 221 -30.48 -21.83 7.50
CA GLY A 221 -31.55 -22.17 6.57
C GLY A 221 -31.65 -23.67 6.34
N VAL A 222 -30.51 -24.36 6.13
CA VAL A 222 -30.47 -25.83 6.01
C VAL A 222 -30.96 -26.50 7.30
N TYR A 223 -30.57 -26.00 8.47
CA TYR A 223 -31.03 -26.51 9.75
C TYR A 223 -32.57 -26.46 9.88
N HIS A 224 -33.19 -25.34 9.49
CA HIS A 224 -34.65 -25.20 9.54
C HIS A 224 -35.36 -26.06 8.49
N LEU A 225 -34.77 -26.28 7.32
CA LEU A 225 -35.29 -27.25 6.35
C LEU A 225 -35.26 -28.68 6.89
N VAL A 226 -34.16 -29.09 7.54
CA VAL A 226 -34.07 -30.42 8.19
C VAL A 226 -35.09 -30.56 9.31
N LEU A 227 -35.29 -29.51 10.12
CA LEU A 227 -36.34 -29.51 11.15
C LEU A 227 -37.74 -29.68 10.55
N PHE A 228 -38.03 -29.00 9.44
CA PHE A 228 -39.29 -29.18 8.73
C PHE A 228 -39.45 -30.61 8.20
N LEU A 229 -38.39 -31.22 7.67
CA LEU A 229 -38.41 -32.61 7.21
C LEU A 229 -38.68 -33.60 8.35
N TYR A 230 -38.24 -33.30 9.57
CA TYR A 230 -38.53 -34.14 10.74
C TYR A 230 -39.90 -33.84 11.37
N ARG A 231 -40.36 -32.59 11.29
CA ARG A 231 -41.61 -32.11 11.94
C ARG A 231 -42.45 -31.31 10.94
N HIS A 232 -43.02 -32.01 9.96
CA HIS A 232 -43.80 -31.40 8.87
C HIS A 232 -45.01 -30.55 9.30
N GLN A 233 -45.48 -30.68 10.55
CA GLN A 233 -46.56 -29.85 11.09
C GLN A 233 -46.12 -28.39 11.32
N GLU A 234 -44.81 -28.14 11.44
CA GLU A 234 -44.23 -26.82 11.67
C GLU A 234 -43.87 -26.12 10.36
N ILE A 235 -44.89 -25.76 9.57
CA ILE A 235 -44.74 -25.11 8.25
C ILE A 235 -43.92 -23.81 8.30
N TYR A 236 -43.88 -23.13 9.46
CA TYR A 236 -43.04 -21.93 9.62
C TYR A 236 -41.54 -22.22 9.38
N ASN A 237 -41.06 -23.42 9.74
CA ASN A 237 -39.68 -23.82 9.52
C ASN A 237 -39.33 -23.93 8.03
N LEU A 238 -40.30 -24.33 7.20
CA LEU A 238 -40.11 -24.38 5.75
C LEU A 238 -39.92 -22.98 5.17
N PHE A 239 -40.86 -22.08 5.44
CA PHE A 239 -40.81 -20.72 4.91
C PHE A 239 -39.59 -19.95 5.43
N PHE A 240 -39.27 -20.10 6.72
CA PHE A 240 -38.09 -19.50 7.30
C PHE A 240 -36.80 -20.08 6.70
N GLY A 241 -36.69 -21.41 6.58
CA GLY A 241 -35.52 -22.06 5.98
C GLY A 241 -35.26 -21.61 4.53
N ILE A 242 -36.30 -21.58 3.69
CA ILE A 242 -36.20 -21.11 2.31
C ILE A 242 -35.79 -19.63 2.27
N PHE A 243 -36.42 -18.78 3.10
CA PHE A 243 -36.10 -17.36 3.16
C PHE A 243 -34.63 -17.11 3.52
N VAL A 244 -34.13 -17.77 4.56
CA VAL A 244 -32.74 -17.59 5.02
C VAL A 244 -31.74 -18.13 3.98
N ILE A 245 -32.06 -19.22 3.27
CA ILE A 245 -31.22 -19.70 2.15
C ILE A 245 -31.23 -18.69 1.00
N ALA A 246 -32.39 -18.14 0.64
CA ALA A 246 -32.48 -17.13 -0.40
C ALA A 246 -31.64 -15.88 -0.05
N MET A 247 -31.64 -15.46 1.22
CA MET A 247 -30.75 -14.42 1.72
C MET A 247 -29.28 -14.83 1.58
N ALA A 248 -28.89 -16.03 2.00
CA ALA A 248 -27.51 -16.50 1.86
C ALA A 248 -27.01 -16.44 0.40
N VAL A 249 -27.87 -16.83 -0.54
CA VAL A 249 -27.58 -16.77 -1.98
C VAL A 249 -27.43 -15.32 -2.46
N GLU A 250 -28.34 -14.42 -2.07
CA GLU A 250 -28.27 -13.00 -2.43
C GLU A 250 -26.98 -12.33 -1.94
N TYR A 251 -26.57 -12.58 -0.70
CA TYR A 251 -25.31 -12.07 -0.17
C TYR A 251 -24.07 -12.57 -0.93
N VAL A 252 -24.13 -13.80 -1.47
CA VAL A 252 -23.04 -14.43 -2.24
C VAL A 252 -23.01 -13.94 -3.68
N THR A 253 -24.17 -13.80 -4.33
CA THR A 253 -24.23 -13.28 -5.71
C THR A 253 -23.87 -11.80 -5.78
N GLY A 254 -24.11 -11.05 -4.71
CA GLY A 254 -23.67 -9.66 -4.56
C GLY A 254 -22.18 -9.50 -4.22
N SER A 255 -21.41 -10.58 -4.04
CA SER A 255 -19.97 -10.52 -3.75
C SER A 255 -19.15 -10.24 -5.01
N ALA A 256 -18.22 -9.28 -4.92
CA ALA A 256 -17.28 -8.94 -6.00
C ALA A 256 -16.37 -10.11 -6.40
N LEU A 257 -16.19 -11.13 -5.54
CA LEU A 257 -15.37 -12.31 -5.82
C LEU A 257 -16.06 -13.30 -6.76
N ILE A 258 -17.39 -13.32 -6.79
CA ILE A 258 -18.18 -14.34 -7.51
C ILE A 258 -18.90 -13.73 -8.72
N GLN A 259 -19.12 -12.41 -8.72
CA GLN A 259 -19.58 -11.64 -9.88
C GLN A 259 -18.89 -12.02 -11.20
N PRO A 260 -17.53 -12.08 -11.28
CA PRO A 260 -16.84 -12.44 -12.52
C PRO A 260 -17.23 -13.83 -13.02
N PHE A 261 -17.37 -14.82 -12.12
CA PHE A 261 -17.76 -16.18 -12.47
C PHE A 261 -19.17 -16.26 -13.09
N PHE A 262 -20.11 -15.46 -12.59
CA PHE A 262 -21.47 -15.41 -13.15
C PHE A 262 -21.55 -14.64 -14.47
N THR A 263 -20.81 -13.53 -14.60
CA THR A 263 -20.72 -12.80 -15.88
C THR A 263 -20.03 -13.64 -16.95
N GLU A 264 -19.02 -14.44 -16.55
CA GLU A 264 -18.30 -15.37 -17.42
C GLU A 264 -19.12 -16.64 -17.77
N MET A 265 -20.20 -16.94 -17.07
CA MET A 265 -21.14 -17.97 -17.53
C MET A 265 -22.28 -17.38 -18.38
N ALA A 266 -22.59 -16.09 -18.19
CA ALA A 266 -23.65 -15.41 -18.94
C ALA A 266 -23.30 -15.11 -20.41
N TRP A 267 -22.01 -14.96 -20.76
CA TRP A 267 -21.56 -14.76 -22.15
C TRP A 267 -21.38 -16.06 -22.96
N ILE A 268 -21.49 -17.23 -22.32
CA ILE A 268 -21.35 -18.56 -22.97
C ILE A 268 -22.72 -19.09 -23.45
N ASN A 269 -23.82 -18.42 -23.11
CA ASN A 269 -25.17 -18.67 -23.65
C ASN A 269 -25.67 -17.49 -24.50
#